data_AF-A0A5J4TBU0-F1
#
_entry.id   AF-A0A5J4TBU0-F1
#
_cell.length_a   1.000
_cell.length_b   1.000
_cell.length_c   1.000
_cell.angle_alpha   90.00
_cell.angle_beta   90.00
_cell.angle_gamma   90.00
#
_symmetry.space_group_name_H-M   'P 1'
#
loop_
_entity.id
_entity.type
_entity.pdbx_description
1 polymer ?
#
loop_
_entity_poly.entity_id
_entity_poly.type
_entity_poly.pdbx_seq_one_letter_code
_entity_poly.pdbx_strand_id
1 'polypeptide(L)'
;MQHLQSCPISIPPGKQIYQSGRVHINEIDGAHETVYCRYLCLLMKLFIEHKIVIFDVGPFIFYVLWVERENDPNKLELAGYFAKEKRKNSIFNLACIAVLPQHRELGLGRLLIELQYELSQREKRLGTPERPLSQSGRNVRVFFTSQVESHAEINSITQEARSSKISDRLI
;
A
#
# COMPACT_ATOMS: atom_id res chain seq x y z
N MET A 1 16.35 19.91 12.07
CA MET A 1 16.75 20.02 10.64
C MET A 1 18.07 19.31 10.31
N GLN A 2 19.03 19.16 11.24
CA GLN A 2 20.32 18.50 10.97
C GLN A 2 20.20 17.09 10.35
N HIS A 3 19.25 16.27 10.81
CA HIS A 3 19.02 14.93 10.23
C HIS A 3 18.67 14.97 8.73
N LEU A 4 17.93 15.97 8.24
CA LEU A 4 17.58 16.07 6.82
C LEU A 4 18.80 16.32 5.93
N GLN A 5 19.86 16.93 6.48
CA GLN A 5 21.09 17.24 5.75
C GLN A 5 22.09 16.07 5.78
N SER A 6 22.04 15.25 6.83
CA SER A 6 22.99 14.15 7.04
C SER A 6 22.37 12.76 6.90
N CYS A 7 21.09 12.66 6.52
CA CYS A 7 20.42 11.37 6.39
C CYS A 7 21.06 10.59 5.23
N PRO A 8 21.65 9.41 5.49
CA PRO A 8 22.24 8.60 4.43
C PRO A 8 21.18 7.84 3.62
N ILE A 9 19.93 7.83 4.08
CA ILE A 9 18.83 7.09 3.46
C ILE A 9 18.07 8.04 2.52
N SER A 10 18.31 7.88 1.22
CA SER A 10 17.61 8.60 0.15
C SER A 10 16.64 7.71 -0.65
N ILE A 11 16.70 6.39 -0.46
CA ILE A 11 15.94 5.41 -1.22
C ILE A 11 15.00 4.68 -0.26
N PRO A 12 13.72 4.47 -0.65
CA PRO A 12 12.81 3.63 0.12
C PRO A 12 13.37 2.22 0.35
N PRO A 13 13.25 1.67 1.57
CA PRO A 13 13.70 0.31 1.85
C PRO A 13 12.87 -0.73 1.10
N GLY A 14 13.35 -1.98 1.13
CA GLY A 14 12.68 -3.13 0.53
C GLY A 14 12.81 -3.20 -0.99
N LYS A 15 11.99 -4.05 -1.60
CA LYS A 15 12.00 -4.34 -3.04
C LYS A 15 10.90 -3.56 -3.73
N GLN A 16 11.24 -2.76 -4.74
CA GLN A 16 10.23 -2.14 -5.60
C GLN A 16 9.51 -3.20 -6.42
N ILE A 17 8.18 -3.25 -6.31
CA ILE A 17 7.33 -4.25 -7.01
C ILE A 17 6.42 -3.63 -8.08
N TYR A 18 6.21 -2.31 -8.02
CA TYR A 18 5.37 -1.57 -8.95
C TYR A 18 5.94 -0.17 -9.15
N GLN A 19 5.94 0.29 -10.39
CA GLN A 19 6.26 1.66 -10.77
C GLN A 19 5.43 2.03 -12.00
N SER A 20 4.66 3.12 -11.90
CA SER A 20 3.91 3.69 -13.00
C SER A 20 3.90 5.19 -12.89
N GLY A 21 4.51 5.87 -13.86
CA GLY A 21 4.68 7.32 -13.82
C GLY A 21 5.35 7.74 -12.51
N ARG A 22 4.68 8.61 -11.75
CA ARG A 22 5.15 9.16 -10.47
C ARG A 22 4.88 8.29 -9.25
N VAL A 23 4.29 7.11 -9.43
CA VAL A 23 3.82 6.25 -8.33
C VAL A 23 4.69 5.01 -8.23
N HIS A 24 5.16 4.73 -7.01
CA HIS A 24 6.06 3.62 -6.71
C HIS A 24 5.53 2.83 -5.52
N ILE A 25 5.65 1.50 -5.54
CA ILE A 25 5.30 0.65 -4.40
C ILE A 25 6.45 -0.31 -4.08
N ASN A 26 6.86 -0.28 -2.82
CA ASN A 26 7.88 -1.16 -2.28
C ASN A 26 7.27 -2.20 -1.35
N GLU A 27 7.68 -3.44 -1.54
CA GLU A 27 7.44 -4.54 -0.61
C GLU A 27 8.57 -4.56 0.44
N ILE A 28 8.19 -4.43 1.70
CA ILE A 28 9.09 -4.33 2.84
C ILE A 28 8.75 -5.41 3.86
N ASP A 29 9.71 -6.26 4.16
CA ASP A 29 9.57 -7.28 5.20
C ASP A 29 9.81 -6.65 6.59
N GLY A 30 8.79 -6.69 7.47
CA GLY A 30 8.90 -6.12 8.82
C GLY A 30 9.87 -6.85 9.76
N ALA A 31 10.26 -8.09 9.46
CA ALA A 31 11.30 -8.82 10.19
C ALA A 31 12.72 -8.38 9.78
N HIS A 32 12.90 -7.91 8.55
CA HIS A 32 14.18 -7.37 8.08
C HIS A 32 14.30 -5.87 8.37
N GLU A 33 13.25 -5.10 8.11
CA GLU A 33 13.21 -3.64 8.26
C GLU A 33 12.43 -3.21 9.51
N THR A 34 12.70 -3.86 10.64
CA THR A 34 11.91 -3.72 11.88
C THR A 34 11.81 -2.27 12.38
N VAL A 35 12.93 -1.54 12.38
CA VAL A 35 12.97 -0.16 12.88
C VAL A 35 12.11 0.75 11.99
N TYR A 36 12.27 0.64 10.67
CA TYR A 36 11.48 1.39 9.70
C TYR A 36 9.98 1.09 9.84
N CYS A 37 9.60 -0.19 9.86
CA CYS A 37 8.20 -0.61 9.96
C CYS A 37 7.55 -0.18 11.29
N ARG A 38 8.30 -0.14 12.40
CA ARG A 38 7.80 0.41 13.68
C ARG A 38 7.50 1.90 13.58
N TYR A 39 8.41 2.68 13.00
CA TYR A 39 8.18 4.11 12.79
C TYR A 39 7.02 4.38 11.81
N LEU A 40 6.91 3.59 10.75
CA LEU A 40 5.76 3.63 9.86
C LEU A 40 4.46 3.33 10.61
N CYS A 41 4.45 2.30 11.46
CA CYS A 41 3.27 1.96 12.26
C CYS A 41 2.88 3.07 13.24
N LEU A 42 3.85 3.70 13.90
CA LEU A 42 3.65 4.83 14.80
C LEU A 42 3.04 6.03 14.07
N LEU A 43 3.60 6.40 12.92
CA LEU A 43 3.06 7.46 12.08
C LEU A 43 1.61 7.15 11.68
N MET A 44 1.36 5.93 11.24
CA MET A 44 0.06 5.52 10.72
C MET A 44 -1.00 5.35 11.82
N LYS A 45 -0.61 5.13 13.08
CA LYS A 45 -1.53 5.10 14.23
C LYS A 45 -2.26 6.44 14.42
N LEU A 46 -1.68 7.55 13.97
CA LEU A 46 -2.31 8.87 13.98
C LEU A 46 -3.52 8.96 13.05
N PHE A 47 -3.56 8.11 12.01
CA PHE A 47 -4.59 8.13 10.97
C PHE A 47 -5.50 6.89 10.97
N ILE A 48 -5.14 5.86 11.74
CA ILE A 48 -5.89 4.61 11.88
C ILE A 48 -6.29 4.44 13.35
N GLU A 49 -7.56 4.70 13.64
CA GLU A 49 -8.11 4.69 14.99
C GLU A 49 -7.87 3.36 15.71
N HIS A 50 -8.20 2.23 15.06
CA HIS A 50 -8.12 0.89 15.62
C HIS A 50 -6.82 0.14 15.30
N LYS A 51 -5.69 0.83 15.06
CA LYS A 51 -4.41 0.15 14.88
C LYS A 51 -3.87 -0.34 16.22
N ILE A 52 -3.85 -1.66 16.40
CA ILE A 52 -3.42 -2.33 17.64
C ILE A 52 -1.95 -2.73 17.57
N VAL A 53 -1.50 -3.25 16.42
CA VAL A 53 -0.12 -3.73 16.24
C VAL A 53 0.78 -2.60 15.77
N ILE A 54 1.75 -2.23 16.62
CA ILE A 54 2.73 -1.15 16.37
C ILE A 54 4.17 -1.66 16.48
N PHE A 55 4.46 -2.49 17.49
CA PHE A 55 5.83 -2.91 17.80
C PHE A 55 6.20 -4.29 17.25
N ASP A 56 5.24 -5.21 17.15
CA ASP A 56 5.44 -6.55 16.60
C ASP A 56 5.17 -6.57 15.08
N VAL A 57 6.13 -6.05 14.33
CA VAL A 57 6.05 -5.89 12.87
C VAL A 57 6.60 -7.09 12.09
N GLY A 58 7.34 -7.99 12.75
CA GLY A 58 7.98 -9.16 12.14
C GLY A 58 7.03 -10.10 11.37
N PRO A 59 5.80 -10.32 11.85
CA PRO A 59 4.80 -11.14 11.15
C PRO A 59 4.21 -10.53 9.87
N PHE A 60 4.57 -9.30 9.49
CA PHE A 60 3.91 -8.57 8.42
C PHE A 60 4.84 -8.24 7.25
N ILE A 61 4.27 -8.20 6.05
CA ILE A 61 4.81 -7.56 4.86
C ILE A 61 4.08 -6.22 4.67
N PHE A 62 4.83 -5.17 4.43
CA PHE A 62 4.35 -3.82 4.22
C PHE A 62 4.49 -3.45 2.75
N TYR A 63 3.40 -3.05 2.12
CA TYR A 63 3.38 -2.52 0.76
C TYR A 63 3.25 -1.01 0.84
N VAL A 64 4.39 -0.33 0.76
CA VAL A 64 4.49 1.11 1.00
C VAL A 64 4.46 1.86 -0.32
N LEU A 65 3.51 2.79 -0.40
CA LEU A 65 3.26 3.63 -1.56
C LEU A 65 4.00 4.95 -1.44
N TRP A 66 4.68 5.32 -2.52
CA TRP A 66 5.42 6.56 -2.65
C TRP A 66 4.97 7.33 -3.89
N VAL A 67 5.03 8.65 -3.81
CA VAL A 67 4.82 9.55 -4.94
C VAL A 67 6.04 10.45 -5.14
N GLU A 68 6.42 10.70 -6.38
CA GLU A 68 7.43 11.71 -6.70
C GLU A 68 6.90 13.12 -6.40
N ARG A 69 7.75 13.99 -5.87
CA ARG A 69 7.40 15.40 -5.70
C ARG A 69 7.26 16.09 -7.06
N GLU A 70 6.26 16.96 -7.18
CA GLU A 70 6.09 17.78 -8.38
C GLU A 70 7.32 18.68 -8.65
N ASN A 71 7.93 19.19 -7.58
CA ASN A 71 9.04 20.13 -7.67
C ASN A 71 10.43 19.44 -7.70
N ASP A 72 10.50 18.14 -7.41
CA ASP A 72 11.75 17.38 -7.36
C ASP A 72 11.50 15.89 -7.66
N PRO A 73 11.48 15.50 -8.94
CA PRO A 73 11.17 14.12 -9.36
C PRO A 73 12.14 13.07 -8.79
N ASN A 74 13.30 13.47 -8.30
CA ASN A 74 14.27 12.57 -7.67
C ASN A 74 13.93 12.28 -6.19
N LYS A 75 12.91 12.95 -5.63
CA LYS A 75 12.49 12.75 -4.24
C LYS A 75 11.13 12.10 -4.17
N LEU A 76 11.09 11.00 -3.42
CA LEU A 76 9.88 10.27 -3.10
C LEU A 76 9.30 10.75 -1.77
N GLU A 77 7.98 10.91 -1.74
CA GLU A 77 7.18 11.19 -0.55
C GLU A 77 6.32 9.98 -0.21
N LEU A 78 6.28 9.64 1.08
CA LEU A 78 5.40 8.60 1.58
C LEU A 78 3.96 9.01 1.34
N ALA A 79 3.19 8.19 0.62
CA ALA A 79 1.81 8.49 0.30
C ALA A 79 0.81 7.60 1.05
N GLY A 80 1.18 6.36 1.33
CA GLY A 80 0.31 5.42 2.02
C GLY A 80 0.97 4.06 2.16
N TYR A 81 0.23 3.10 2.71
CA TYR A 81 0.64 1.71 2.73
C TYR A 81 -0.55 0.79 2.97
N PHE A 82 -0.35 -0.49 2.75
CA PHE A 82 -1.08 -1.52 3.48
C PHE A 82 -0.13 -2.57 4.07
N ALA A 83 -0.56 -3.24 5.13
CA ALA A 83 0.16 -4.37 5.71
C ALA A 83 -0.63 -5.67 5.54
N LYS A 84 0.11 -6.74 5.28
CA LYS A 84 -0.38 -8.09 5.08
C LYS A 84 0.35 -9.03 6.02
N GLU A 85 -0.38 -9.92 6.68
CA GLU A 85 0.23 -10.94 7.53
C GLU A 85 0.88 -12.03 6.68
N LYS A 86 2.08 -12.48 7.07
CA LYS A 86 2.83 -13.54 6.37
C LYS A 86 2.17 -14.92 6.49
N ARG A 87 1.41 -15.15 7.57
CA ARG A 87 0.90 -16.47 7.93
C ARG A 87 -0.10 -16.98 6.91
N LYS A 88 0.17 -18.17 6.38
CA LYS A 88 -0.59 -18.73 5.26
C LYS A 88 -2.06 -19.04 5.56
N ASN A 89 -2.38 -19.26 6.83
CA ASN A 89 -3.71 -19.62 7.32
C ASN A 89 -4.50 -18.40 7.83
N SER A 90 -3.93 -17.20 7.74
CA SER A 90 -4.69 -15.99 8.06
C SER A 90 -5.77 -15.79 7.00
N ILE A 91 -7.02 -15.68 7.45
CA ILE A 91 -8.16 -15.32 6.60
C ILE A 91 -8.14 -13.84 6.20
N PHE A 92 -7.24 -13.06 6.81
CA PHE A 92 -7.15 -11.61 6.66
C PHE A 92 -5.96 -11.23 5.78
N ASN A 93 -6.26 -10.93 4.52
CA ASN A 93 -5.25 -10.48 3.54
C ASN A 93 -4.84 -9.01 3.73
N LEU A 94 -5.52 -8.29 4.63
CA LEU A 94 -5.35 -6.88 4.89
C LEU A 94 -5.43 -6.61 6.39
N ALA A 95 -4.29 -6.38 7.03
CA ALA A 95 -4.22 -6.06 8.45
C ALA A 95 -4.46 -4.56 8.71
N CYS A 96 -3.95 -3.70 7.83
CA CYS A 96 -4.23 -2.27 7.87
C CYS A 96 -3.96 -1.63 6.52
N ILE A 97 -4.66 -0.54 6.22
CA ILE A 97 -4.47 0.29 5.04
C ILE A 97 -4.65 1.75 5.41
N ALA A 98 -3.78 2.61 4.91
CA ALA A 98 -3.94 4.05 5.04
C ALA A 98 -3.30 4.78 3.88
N VAL A 99 -3.94 5.90 3.51
CA VAL A 99 -3.37 6.94 2.67
C VAL A 99 -3.26 8.19 3.52
N LEU A 100 -2.09 8.83 3.48
CA LEU A 100 -1.85 10.05 4.23
C LEU A 100 -2.79 11.17 3.77
N PRO A 101 -3.27 12.04 4.66
CA PRO A 101 -4.30 13.03 4.36
C PRO A 101 -4.04 13.86 3.09
N GLN A 102 -2.81 14.30 2.88
CA GLN A 102 -2.43 15.13 1.74
C GLN A 102 -2.49 14.42 0.37
N HIS A 103 -2.71 13.10 0.33
CA HIS A 103 -2.77 12.32 -0.90
C HIS A 103 -4.11 11.57 -1.09
N ARG A 104 -5.13 11.83 -0.27
CA ARG A 104 -6.38 11.05 -0.28
C ARG A 104 -7.25 11.23 -1.53
N GLU A 105 -7.15 12.37 -2.21
CA GLU A 105 -7.96 12.69 -3.39
C GLU A 105 -7.32 12.25 -4.72
N LEU A 106 -6.16 11.58 -4.66
CA LEU A 106 -5.39 11.16 -5.83
C LEU A 106 -5.72 9.74 -6.32
N GLY A 107 -6.78 9.12 -5.81
CA GLY A 107 -7.16 7.73 -6.16
C GLY A 107 -6.21 6.64 -5.62
N LEU A 108 -5.19 7.00 -4.84
CA LEU A 108 -4.16 6.09 -4.33
C LEU A 108 -4.71 4.99 -3.40
N GLY A 109 -5.79 5.28 -2.67
CA GLY A 109 -6.45 4.27 -1.84
C GLY A 109 -7.05 3.14 -2.68
N ARG A 110 -7.58 3.46 -3.85
CA ARG A 110 -8.09 2.47 -4.81
C ARG A 110 -6.95 1.61 -5.34
N LEU A 111 -5.84 2.22 -5.74
CA LEU A 111 -4.65 1.50 -6.20
C LEU A 111 -4.14 0.48 -5.17
N LEU A 112 -4.06 0.87 -3.89
CA LEU A 112 -3.61 -0.03 -2.82
C LEU A 112 -4.57 -1.21 -2.61
N ILE A 113 -5.87 -0.97 -2.71
CA ILE A 113 -6.90 -2.02 -2.63
C ILE A 113 -6.79 -2.96 -3.82
N GLU A 114 -6.67 -2.43 -5.05
CA GLU A 114 -6.52 -3.23 -6.27
C GLU A 114 -5.26 -4.09 -6.22
N LEU A 115 -4.12 -3.53 -5.78
CA LEU A 115 -2.90 -4.29 -5.58
C LEU A 115 -3.08 -5.42 -4.56
N GLN A 116 -3.75 -5.16 -3.42
CA GLN A 116 -4.00 -6.20 -2.43
C GLN A 116 -4.83 -7.35 -3.01
N TYR A 117 -5.87 -7.05 -3.80
CA TYR A 117 -6.67 -8.07 -4.49
C TYR A 117 -5.84 -8.85 -5.50
N GLU A 118 -5.03 -8.18 -6.32
CA GLU A 118 -4.17 -8.82 -7.32
C GLU A 118 -3.17 -9.79 -6.66
N LEU A 119 -2.55 -9.40 -5.55
CA LEU A 119 -1.66 -10.27 -4.77
C LEU A 119 -2.41 -11.49 -4.21
N SER A 120 -3.64 -11.30 -3.72
CA SER A 120 -4.48 -12.38 -3.22
C SER A 120 -4.87 -13.39 -4.31
N GLN A 121 -5.18 -12.91 -5.52
CA GLN A 121 -5.48 -13.76 -6.67
C GLN A 121 -4.27 -14.62 -7.07
N ARG A 122 -3.08 -14.01 -7.15
CA ARG A 122 -1.83 -14.71 -7.50
C ARG A 122 -1.46 -15.78 -6.46
N GLU A 123 -1.72 -15.52 -5.19
CA GLU A 123 -1.51 -16.48 -4.11
C GLU A 123 -2.61 -17.55 -3.99
N LYS A 124 -3.64 -17.49 -4.84
CA LYS A 124 -4.83 -18.35 -4.78
C LYS A 124 -5.52 -18.30 -3.40
N ARG A 125 -5.52 -17.12 -2.76
CA ARG A 125 -6.17 -16.86 -1.47
C ARG A 125 -7.44 -16.05 -1.66
N LEU A 126 -8.60 -16.66 -1.38
CA LEU A 126 -9.88 -15.95 -1.22
C LEU A 126 -9.87 -15.24 0.13
N GLY A 127 -9.42 -13.98 0.19
CA GLY A 127 -9.55 -13.17 1.41
C GLY A 127 -10.44 -11.96 1.20
N THR A 128 -11.18 -11.62 2.23
CA THR A 128 -12.02 -10.42 2.28
C THR A 128 -11.33 -9.40 3.21
N PRO A 129 -11.52 -8.09 3.00
CA PRO A 129 -11.00 -7.08 3.93
C PRO A 129 -11.51 -7.32 5.36
N GLU A 130 -10.65 -7.13 6.37
CA GLU A 130 -11.06 -7.24 7.78
C GLU A 130 -12.23 -6.29 8.13
N ARG A 131 -13.12 -6.76 9.00
CA ARG A 131 -14.24 -5.97 9.53
C ARG A 131 -13.90 -5.47 10.94
N PRO A 132 -14.28 -4.23 11.31
CA PRO A 132 -15.01 -3.25 10.50
C PRO A 132 -14.10 -2.38 9.63
N LEU A 133 -14.51 -2.18 8.37
CA LEU A 133 -13.95 -1.15 7.49
C LEU A 133 -14.31 0.25 8.01
N SER A 134 -13.39 1.19 7.90
CA SER A 134 -13.64 2.62 8.15
C SER A 134 -14.75 3.17 7.22
N GLN A 135 -15.37 4.29 7.58
CA GLN A 135 -16.41 4.95 6.76
C GLN A 135 -15.96 5.13 5.30
N SER A 136 -14.71 5.56 5.09
CA SER A 136 -14.11 5.71 3.76
C SER A 136 -13.87 4.36 3.06
N GLY A 137 -13.49 3.31 3.80
CA GLY A 137 -13.32 1.96 3.26
C GLY A 137 -14.63 1.31 2.80
N ARG A 138 -15.76 1.65 3.44
CA ARG A 138 -17.10 1.21 3.02
C ARG A 138 -17.52 1.82 1.68
N ASN A 139 -17.23 3.10 1.45
CA ASN A 139 -17.57 3.79 0.20
C ASN A 139 -16.84 3.20 -1.00
N VAL A 140 -15.58 2.80 -0.82
CA VAL A 140 -14.84 2.08 -1.87
C VAL A 140 -15.52 0.74 -2.15
N ARG A 141 -15.85 -0.07 -1.13
CA ARG A 141 -16.51 -1.38 -1.29
C ARG A 141 -17.85 -1.30 -2.06
N VAL A 142 -18.69 -0.31 -1.79
CA VAL A 142 -20.00 -0.16 -2.46
C VAL A 142 -19.83 0.06 -3.96
N PHE A 143 -18.81 0.84 -4.36
CA PHE A 143 -18.48 1.08 -5.78
C PHE A 143 -17.98 -0.18 -6.51
N PHE A 144 -17.42 -1.16 -5.79
CA PHE A 144 -16.94 -2.40 -6.39
C PHE A 144 -18.04 -3.44 -6.59
N THR A 145 -19.05 -3.53 -5.72
CA THR A 145 -20.19 -4.44 -5.95
C THR A 145 -20.91 -4.11 -7.26
N SER A 146 -20.96 -2.83 -7.66
CA SER A 146 -21.53 -2.39 -8.94
C SER A 146 -20.57 -2.54 -10.14
N GLN A 147 -19.25 -2.57 -9.93
CA GLN A 147 -18.24 -2.72 -11.00
C GLN A 147 -17.87 -4.18 -11.29
N VAL A 148 -18.14 -5.14 -10.39
CA VAL A 148 -18.03 -6.58 -10.70
C VAL A 148 -19.03 -7.00 -11.79
N GLU A 149 -20.15 -6.27 -11.93
CA GLU A 149 -21.15 -6.50 -13.00
C GLU A 149 -20.86 -5.73 -14.30
N SER A 150 -19.90 -4.79 -14.32
CA SER A 150 -19.67 -3.92 -15.48
C SER A 150 -18.17 -3.76 -15.78
N HIS A 151 -17.56 -4.85 -16.24
CA HIS A 151 -16.33 -4.80 -17.02
C HIS A 151 -16.60 -4.06 -18.35
N ALA A 152 -16.40 -2.74 -18.42
CA ALA A 152 -16.23 -2.06 -19.72
C ALA A 152 -15.56 -0.67 -19.68
N GLU A 153 -15.85 0.23 -18.75
CA GLU A 153 -15.55 1.66 -19.01
C GLU A 153 -15.01 2.45 -17.80
N ILE A 154 -13.74 2.26 -17.46
CA ILE A 154 -12.93 3.29 -16.78
C ILE A 154 -11.55 3.34 -17.47
N ASN A 155 -11.58 3.76 -18.73
CA ASN A 155 -10.42 4.02 -19.59
C ASN A 155 -10.22 5.54 -19.68
N SER A 156 -9.31 6.09 -18.88
CA SER A 156 -8.61 7.36 -19.21
C SER A 156 -7.49 7.68 -18.21
N ILE A 157 -7.58 7.22 -16.96
CA ILE A 157 -6.51 7.39 -15.95
C ILE A 157 -5.71 6.08 -15.75
N THR A 158 -6.31 4.93 -16.06
CA THR A 158 -5.74 3.59 -15.86
C THR A 158 -4.85 3.08 -17.01
N GLN A 159 -4.75 3.82 -18.13
CA GLN A 159 -4.03 3.33 -19.32
C GLN A 159 -2.50 3.43 -19.22
N GLU A 160 -1.93 4.35 -18.42
CA GLU A 160 -0.48 4.38 -18.22
C GLU A 160 -0.01 3.30 -17.22
N ALA A 161 -0.86 2.89 -16.28
CA ALA A 161 -0.55 1.87 -15.28
C ALA A 161 -0.52 0.43 -15.84
N ARG A 162 -1.32 0.15 -16.89
CA ARG A 162 -1.43 -1.20 -17.48
C ARG A 162 -0.19 -1.66 -18.26
N SER A 163 0.70 -0.75 -18.65
CA SER A 163 1.93 -1.10 -19.39
C SER A 163 3.12 -1.46 -18.50
N SER A 164 3.00 -1.34 -17.17
CA SER A 164 4.08 -1.70 -16.24
C SER A 164 3.85 -3.10 -15.65
N LYS A 165 4.66 -4.07 -16.11
CA LYS A 165 4.65 -5.44 -15.60
C LYS A 165 4.93 -5.44 -14.10
N ILE A 166 3.97 -5.91 -13.29
CA ILE A 166 4.27 -6.40 -11.94
C ILE A 166 5.31 -7.51 -12.12
N SER A 167 6.49 -7.35 -11.51
CA SER A 167 7.63 -8.25 -11.71
C SER A 167 7.24 -9.73 -11.52
N ASP A 168 7.38 -10.54 -12.56
CA ASP A 168 7.02 -11.97 -12.61
C ASP A 168 7.89 -12.89 -11.71
N ARG A 169 8.72 -12.35 -10.81
CA ARG A 169 9.66 -13.08 -9.93
C ARG A 169 9.24 -13.12 -8.46
N LEU A 170 7.96 -13.36 -8.18
CA LEU A 170 7.43 -13.57 -6.82
C LEU A 170 6.95 -15.03 -6.68
N ILE A 171 7.92 -15.93 -6.43
CA ILE A 171 7.72 -17.29 -5.91
C ILE A 171 8.71 -17.48 -4.77
#